data_AF-A0A9D0Y2H9-F1
#
_entry.id   AF-A0A9D0Y2H9-F1
#
_cell.length_a   1.000
_cell.length_b   1.000
_cell.length_c   1.000
_cell.angle_alpha   90.00
_cell.angle_beta   90.00
_cell.angle_gamma   90.00
#
_symmetry.space_group_name_H-M   'P 1'
#
loop_
_entity.id
_entity.type
_entity.pdbx_description
1 polymer ?
#
loop_
_entity_poly.entity_id
_entity_poly.type
_entity_poly.pdbx_seq_one_letter_code
_entity_poly.pdbx_strand_id
1 'polypeptide(L)'
;MKKDIKTLCLHLELEHNYMLDYEKRMLKRYGESSTGNSISRDIIIPSDMPLHNLHYAIQKLFGWQNSHLRRFYLPEDIYNRLTQGTVKGWSDLVGILLQPPSEMEEDLFWDEDYKSGSIGTWLRKKYTGPYVYGGSIEHTEAAREDVQDLLDKFSTIDVMESFSEYWERSKVDKDTKMRIIKKAALIDLTLEEMHASLDIGNSTENLLERLEVDKLLAAKGEDICAETLFPVTNELIYNYDFGSNWIVKITRHKDYNNMLKKNLVDKMEIEKAEELVISKHRPVCINKDGLSVIDDVGNLSGFANFLGLVYEGDDKEEMSDRRAWARSLGWNTRKLSLSSIL
;
A
#
# COMPACT_ATOMS: atom_id res chain seq x y z
N MET A 1 -0.42 19.45 25.23
CA MET A 1 -0.57 20.43 24.11
C MET A 1 -1.40 19.75 23.03
N LYS A 2 -2.50 20.36 22.55
CA LYS A 2 -3.17 19.84 21.35
C LYS A 2 -2.21 20.03 20.18
N LYS A 3 -1.91 18.96 19.45
CA LYS A 3 -1.13 19.02 18.21
C LYS A 3 -1.93 19.88 17.23
N ASP A 4 -1.27 20.85 16.59
CA ASP A 4 -1.89 21.65 15.53
C ASP A 4 -2.01 20.78 14.29
N ILE A 5 -3.23 20.37 13.94
CA ILE A 5 -3.50 19.46 12.83
C ILE A 5 -3.63 20.28 11.55
N LYS A 6 -2.83 19.92 10.54
CA LYS A 6 -2.88 20.51 9.20
C LYS A 6 -3.51 19.53 8.21
N THR A 7 -3.81 20.02 7.01
CA THR A 7 -4.31 19.22 5.89
C THR A 7 -3.19 18.87 4.92
N LEU A 8 -3.22 17.64 4.40
CA LEU A 8 -2.33 17.18 3.33
C LEU A 8 -3.17 16.77 2.14
N CYS A 9 -2.72 17.08 0.92
CA CYS A 9 -3.36 16.61 -0.30
C CYS A 9 -2.57 15.47 -0.93
N LEU A 10 -3.17 14.29 -0.99
CA LEU A 10 -2.58 13.09 -1.57
C LEU A 10 -3.21 12.76 -2.92
N HIS A 11 -2.39 12.25 -3.83
CA HIS A 11 -2.79 11.54 -5.03
C HIS A 11 -2.60 10.03 -4.81
N LEU A 12 -3.63 9.25 -5.09
CA LEU A 12 -3.63 7.80 -5.05
C LEU A 12 -3.87 7.30 -6.47
N GLU A 13 -2.91 6.62 -7.06
CA GLU A 13 -3.00 6.07 -8.42
C GLU A 13 -2.91 4.54 -8.36
N LEU A 14 -4.02 3.87 -8.65
CA LEU A 14 -4.08 2.43 -8.86
C LEU A 14 -3.72 2.13 -10.30
N GLU A 15 -2.63 1.40 -10.50
CA GLU A 15 -2.09 1.08 -11.81
C GLU A 15 -1.65 -0.38 -11.91
N HIS A 16 -1.43 -0.82 -13.15
CA HIS A 16 -0.79 -2.09 -13.44
C HIS A 16 0.15 -1.94 -14.63
N ASN A 17 1.39 -2.44 -14.50
CA ASN A 17 2.46 -2.19 -15.46
C ASN A 17 2.16 -2.71 -16.88
N TYR A 18 1.36 -3.77 -16.99
CA TYR A 18 1.09 -4.43 -18.26
C TYR A 18 -0.42 -4.57 -18.49
N MET A 19 -0.98 -3.67 -19.29
CA MET A 19 -2.37 -3.75 -19.75
C MET A 19 -2.44 -3.82 -21.27
N LEU A 20 -3.24 -4.76 -21.78
CA LEU A 20 -3.54 -4.91 -23.20
C LEU A 20 -4.43 -3.76 -23.69
N ASP A 21 -4.38 -3.47 -24.98
CA ASP A 21 -5.21 -2.41 -25.56
C ASP A 21 -6.72 -2.67 -25.40
N TYR A 22 -7.13 -3.94 -25.37
CA TYR A 22 -8.51 -4.32 -25.07
C TYR A 22 -8.92 -3.87 -23.66
N GLU A 23 -8.10 -4.17 -22.67
CA GLU A 23 -8.35 -3.87 -21.26
C GLU A 23 -8.40 -2.35 -21.03
N LYS A 24 -7.46 -1.61 -21.64
CA LYS A 24 -7.48 -0.13 -21.59
C LYS A 24 -8.76 0.45 -22.17
N ARG A 25 -9.28 -0.14 -23.27
CA ARG A 25 -10.58 0.25 -23.84
C ARG A 25 -11.72 -0.06 -22.87
N MET A 26 -11.70 -1.19 -22.18
CA MET A 26 -12.75 -1.55 -21.22
C MET A 26 -12.77 -0.60 -20.03
N LEU A 27 -11.60 -0.26 -19.47
CA LEU A 27 -11.49 0.75 -18.42
C LEU A 27 -11.99 2.12 -18.86
N LYS A 28 -11.69 2.53 -20.10
CA LYS A 28 -12.14 3.81 -20.62
C LYS A 28 -13.64 3.87 -20.89
N ARG A 29 -14.22 2.79 -21.46
CA ARG A 29 -15.63 2.74 -21.83
C ARG A 29 -16.55 2.50 -20.65
N TYR A 30 -16.19 1.55 -19.79
CA TYR A 30 -17.07 1.03 -18.74
C TYR A 30 -16.53 1.26 -17.33
N GLY A 31 -15.22 1.50 -17.21
CA GLY A 31 -14.56 1.77 -15.94
C GLY A 31 -14.47 3.26 -15.59
N GLU A 32 -15.04 4.16 -16.39
CA GLU A 32 -14.98 5.62 -16.22
C GLU A 32 -13.55 6.20 -16.06
N SER A 33 -12.51 5.48 -16.51
CA SER A 33 -11.13 5.97 -16.47
C SER A 33 -10.87 6.89 -17.66
N SER A 34 -10.39 8.10 -17.40
CA SER A 34 -10.10 9.08 -18.44
C SER A 34 -9.03 8.60 -19.44
N THR A 35 -8.02 7.88 -18.95
CA THR A 35 -6.88 7.39 -19.74
C THR A 35 -7.07 5.94 -20.19
N GLY A 36 -7.77 5.13 -19.39
CA GLY A 36 -7.83 3.68 -19.52
C GLY A 36 -6.58 2.95 -18.99
N ASN A 37 -5.59 3.65 -18.42
CA ASN A 37 -4.36 3.02 -17.90
C ASN A 37 -4.37 2.86 -16.38
N SER A 38 -5.10 3.73 -15.67
CA SER A 38 -5.12 3.77 -14.21
C SER A 38 -6.48 4.24 -13.70
N ILE A 39 -6.69 4.07 -12.40
CA ILE A 39 -7.82 4.62 -11.64
C ILE A 39 -7.21 5.47 -10.52
N SER A 40 -7.71 6.68 -10.30
CA SER A 40 -7.10 7.58 -9.32
C SER A 40 -8.09 8.30 -8.42
N ARG A 41 -7.58 8.73 -7.26
CA ARG A 41 -8.30 9.51 -6.25
C ARG A 41 -7.38 10.61 -5.76
N ASP A 42 -7.90 11.83 -5.62
CA ASP A 42 -7.23 12.86 -4.83
C ASP A 42 -8.00 13.07 -3.54
N ILE A 43 -7.29 13.03 -2.42
CA ILE A 43 -7.86 13.14 -1.08
C ILE A 43 -7.15 14.20 -0.25
N ILE A 44 -7.88 14.80 0.68
CA ILE A 44 -7.33 15.61 1.75
C ILE A 44 -7.38 14.81 3.05
N ILE A 45 -6.24 14.71 3.76
CA ILE A 45 -6.12 13.97 5.02
C ILE A 45 -5.64 14.88 6.16
N PRO A 46 -5.93 14.55 7.43
CA PRO A 46 -5.27 15.13 8.59
C PRO A 46 -3.78 14.78 8.60
N SER A 47 -2.92 15.74 8.97
CA SER A 47 -1.46 15.56 8.99
C SER A 47 -0.96 14.53 10.01
N ASP A 48 -1.80 14.18 10.99
CA ASP A 48 -1.50 13.15 11.99
C ASP A 48 -2.04 11.76 11.62
N MET A 49 -2.58 11.56 10.41
CA MET A 49 -3.06 10.26 9.96
C MET A 49 -1.91 9.26 9.79
N PRO A 50 -1.93 8.12 10.51
CA PRO A 50 -0.98 7.02 10.30
C PRO A 50 -1.26 6.23 9.02
N LEU A 51 -0.25 5.52 8.52
CA LEU A 51 -0.39 4.57 7.42
C LEU A 51 -1.47 3.50 7.71
N HIS A 52 -1.57 3.04 8.96
CA HIS A 52 -2.60 2.10 9.40
C HIS A 52 -4.02 2.60 9.09
N ASN A 53 -4.31 3.87 9.42
CA ASN A 53 -5.63 4.45 9.16
C ASN A 53 -5.81 4.84 7.69
N LEU A 54 -4.72 5.18 6.99
CA LEU A 54 -4.74 5.43 5.55
C LEU A 54 -5.13 4.17 4.77
N HIS A 55 -4.68 2.98 5.18
CA HIS A 55 -5.09 1.69 4.61
C HIS A 55 -6.63 1.58 4.53
N TYR A 56 -7.33 1.80 5.63
CA TYR A 56 -8.81 1.75 5.63
C TYR A 56 -9.46 2.81 4.74
N ALA A 57 -8.86 3.99 4.61
CA ALA A 57 -9.32 5.00 3.67
C ALA A 57 -9.15 4.54 2.21
N ILE A 58 -7.99 3.93 1.88
CA ILE A 58 -7.71 3.35 0.56
C ILE A 58 -8.72 2.25 0.23
N GLN A 59 -8.95 1.32 1.16
CA GLN A 59 -9.96 0.25 1.02
C GLN A 59 -11.33 0.84 0.63
N LYS A 60 -11.77 1.88 1.36
CA LYS A 60 -13.04 2.55 1.08
C LYS A 60 -13.07 3.28 -0.27
N LEU A 61 -11.98 3.93 -0.66
CA LEU A 61 -11.86 4.72 -1.90
C LEU A 61 -11.91 3.86 -3.16
N PHE A 62 -11.30 2.68 -3.11
CA PHE A 62 -11.24 1.74 -4.23
C PHE A 62 -12.35 0.69 -4.20
N GLY A 63 -13.07 0.54 -3.09
CA GLY A 63 -14.25 -0.35 -2.99
C GLY A 63 -13.94 -1.76 -2.47
N TRP A 64 -12.72 -1.97 -1.98
CA TRP A 64 -12.30 -3.24 -1.38
C TRP A 64 -12.96 -3.49 -0.03
N GLN A 65 -13.01 -4.76 0.33
CA GLN A 65 -13.69 -5.29 1.52
C GLN A 65 -12.77 -5.55 2.71
N ASN A 66 -11.49 -5.15 2.64
CA ASN A 66 -10.48 -5.43 3.67
C ASN A 66 -10.38 -6.94 3.96
N SER A 67 -10.20 -7.75 2.91
CA SER A 67 -10.24 -9.23 3.00
C SER A 67 -8.90 -9.89 2.71
N HIS A 68 -7.87 -9.11 2.38
CA HIS A 68 -6.53 -9.61 2.06
C HIS A 68 -5.43 -8.86 2.81
N LEU A 69 -4.25 -9.47 2.85
CA LEU A 69 -3.04 -8.86 3.39
C LEU A 69 -2.63 -7.61 2.61
N ARG A 70 -1.86 -6.75 3.28
CA ARG A 70 -1.42 -5.45 2.77
C ARG A 70 -0.06 -5.07 3.34
N ARG A 71 0.64 -4.21 2.61
CA ARG A 71 1.87 -3.56 3.08
C ARG A 71 2.04 -2.17 2.48
N PHE A 72 2.79 -1.34 3.19
CA PHE A 72 3.37 -0.10 2.68
C PHE A 72 4.88 -0.28 2.54
N TYR A 73 5.46 0.15 1.42
CA TYR A 73 6.90 0.07 1.19
C TYR A 73 7.41 1.22 0.32
N LEU A 74 8.72 1.41 0.34
CA LEU A 74 9.40 2.46 -0.42
C LEU A 74 9.74 1.99 -1.83
N PRO A 75 9.92 2.92 -2.78
CA PRO A 75 10.59 2.62 -4.03
C PRO A 75 11.95 1.96 -3.79
N GLU A 76 12.31 1.00 -4.64
CA GLU A 76 13.48 0.13 -4.48
C GLU A 76 14.79 0.92 -4.36
N ASP A 77 14.95 1.97 -5.15
CA ASP A 77 16.14 2.83 -5.12
C ASP A 77 16.29 3.57 -3.78
N ILE A 78 15.17 4.02 -3.20
CA ILE A 78 15.15 4.67 -1.90
C ILE A 78 15.42 3.65 -0.79
N TYR A 79 14.78 2.49 -0.84
CA TYR A 79 15.01 1.41 0.11
C TYR A 79 16.48 0.98 0.14
N ASN A 80 17.05 0.68 -1.03
CA ASN A 80 18.45 0.26 -1.17
C ASN A 80 19.42 1.36 -0.71
N ARG A 81 19.12 2.64 -0.97
CA ARG A 81 19.93 3.76 -0.46
C ARG A 81 19.90 3.85 1.07
N LEU A 82 18.78 3.56 1.71
CA LEU A 82 18.65 3.65 3.17
C LEU A 82 19.29 2.45 3.87
N THR A 83 19.07 1.24 3.36
CA THR A 83 19.59 -0.01 3.96
C THR A 83 20.99 -0.37 3.49
N GLN A 84 21.49 0.29 2.43
CA GLN A 84 22.70 -0.08 1.70
C GLN A 84 22.67 -1.53 1.18
N GLY A 85 21.48 -2.15 1.09
CA GLY A 85 21.32 -3.56 0.72
C GLY A 85 21.91 -4.53 1.75
N THR A 86 22.12 -4.10 3.01
CA THR A 86 22.76 -4.91 4.05
C THR A 86 21.80 -5.23 5.19
N VAL A 87 21.99 -6.40 5.83
CA VAL A 87 21.24 -6.76 7.03
C VAL A 87 21.47 -5.74 8.13
N LYS A 88 22.71 -5.27 8.32
CA LYS A 88 23.02 -4.21 9.27
C LYS A 88 22.20 -2.93 9.00
N GLY A 89 22.22 -2.41 7.78
CA GLY A 89 21.51 -1.18 7.44
C GLY A 89 19.98 -1.33 7.56
N TRP A 90 19.44 -2.51 7.25
CA TRP A 90 18.05 -2.85 7.56
C TRP A 90 17.77 -2.85 9.07
N SER A 91 18.57 -3.58 9.87
CA SER A 91 18.39 -3.68 11.32
C SER A 91 18.48 -2.33 12.03
N ASP A 92 19.32 -1.42 11.53
CA ASP A 92 19.47 -0.05 12.06
C ASP A 92 18.18 0.78 11.89
N LEU A 93 17.30 0.40 10.96
CA LEU A 93 16.05 1.09 10.63
C LEU A 93 14.78 0.41 11.18
N VAL A 94 14.88 -0.82 11.70
CA VAL A 94 13.76 -1.52 12.30
C VAL A 94 13.27 -0.80 13.58
N GLY A 95 11.95 -0.66 13.71
CA GLY A 95 11.32 0.08 14.81
C GLY A 95 11.41 1.59 14.71
N ILE A 96 12.07 2.12 13.66
CA ILE A 96 12.12 3.54 13.31
C ILE A 96 11.34 3.80 12.01
N LEU A 97 11.61 3.00 10.98
CA LEU A 97 11.02 3.09 9.65
C LEU A 97 10.41 1.76 9.21
N LEU A 98 11.12 0.66 9.46
CA LEU A 98 10.77 -0.69 9.00
C LEU A 98 10.16 -1.52 10.13
N GLN A 99 9.26 -2.43 9.76
CA GLN A 99 8.64 -3.38 10.68
C GLN A 99 9.67 -4.41 11.19
N PRO A 100 9.45 -4.94 12.42
CA PRO A 100 10.25 -6.05 12.92
C PRO A 100 10.04 -7.35 12.12
N PRO A 101 11.01 -8.27 12.14
CA PRO A 101 10.98 -9.50 11.36
C PRO A 101 9.91 -10.50 11.83
N SER A 102 9.46 -10.43 13.07
CA SER A 102 8.39 -11.27 13.58
C SER A 102 7.05 -10.94 12.93
N GLU A 103 6.33 -11.97 12.50
CA GLU A 103 5.06 -11.82 11.80
C GLU A 103 3.94 -11.32 12.71
N MET A 104 3.98 -11.66 14.02
CA MET A 104 2.96 -11.43 15.06
C MET A 104 1.67 -10.79 14.52
N GLU A 105 0.95 -11.52 13.64
CA GLU A 105 -0.07 -10.94 12.78
C GLU A 105 -1.19 -10.31 13.62
N GLU A 106 -1.52 -10.94 14.74
CA GLU A 106 -2.49 -10.44 15.72
C GLU A 106 -2.17 -9.00 16.19
N ASP A 107 -0.90 -8.61 16.27
CA ASP A 107 -0.48 -7.28 16.70
C ASP A 107 -0.61 -6.24 15.57
N LEU A 108 -0.36 -6.64 14.32
CA LEU A 108 -0.52 -5.77 13.14
C LEU A 108 -2.01 -5.55 12.80
N PHE A 109 -2.83 -6.58 12.99
CA PHE A 109 -4.27 -6.61 12.73
C PHE A 109 -5.12 -6.50 14.01
N TRP A 110 -4.54 -5.87 15.05
CA TRP A 110 -5.11 -5.77 16.41
C TRP A 110 -6.54 -5.22 16.46
N ASP A 111 -6.94 -4.42 15.49
CA ASP A 111 -8.27 -3.82 15.41
C ASP A 111 -9.14 -4.39 14.28
N GLU A 112 -8.80 -5.53 13.68
CA GLU A 112 -9.66 -6.22 12.72
C GLU A 112 -10.85 -6.93 13.40
N ASP A 113 -11.75 -6.12 13.95
CA ASP A 113 -12.88 -6.52 14.80
C ASP A 113 -14.21 -6.58 14.04
N TYR A 114 -14.19 -6.61 12.70
CA TYR A 114 -15.41 -6.67 11.89
C TYR A 114 -16.14 -7.99 12.07
N LYS A 115 -17.42 -7.93 12.45
CA LYS A 115 -18.27 -9.12 12.66
C LYS A 115 -19.46 -9.18 11.72
N SER A 116 -20.18 -8.07 11.58
CA SER A 116 -21.38 -7.96 10.74
C SER A 116 -21.80 -6.51 10.56
N GLY A 117 -22.74 -6.27 9.62
CA GLY A 117 -23.31 -4.95 9.35
C GLY A 117 -22.78 -4.33 8.07
N SER A 118 -22.71 -3.00 8.02
CA SER A 118 -22.15 -2.30 6.87
C SER A 118 -20.64 -2.16 7.02
N ILE A 119 -19.89 -2.88 6.19
CA ILE A 119 -18.44 -2.73 6.04
C ILE A 119 -18.02 -1.27 5.85
N GLY A 120 -18.76 -0.50 5.06
CA GLY A 120 -18.49 0.92 4.84
C GLY A 120 -18.57 1.77 6.12
N THR A 121 -19.53 1.46 7.00
CA THR A 121 -19.63 2.13 8.31
C THR A 121 -18.51 1.71 9.25
N TRP A 122 -18.09 0.44 9.20
CA TRP A 122 -16.95 -0.05 9.97
C TRP A 122 -15.65 0.61 9.52
N LEU A 123 -15.32 0.57 8.22
CA LEU A 123 -14.17 1.26 7.62
C LEU A 123 -14.16 2.74 8.01
N ARG A 124 -15.34 3.39 7.98
CA ARG A 124 -15.46 4.80 8.38
C ARG A 124 -15.02 5.09 9.80
N LYS A 125 -15.26 4.18 10.74
CA LYS A 125 -14.75 4.33 12.11
C LYS A 125 -13.23 4.18 12.14
N LYS A 126 -12.66 3.33 11.29
CA LYS A 126 -11.22 3.07 11.25
C LYS A 126 -10.40 4.22 10.72
N TYR A 127 -10.85 4.92 9.68
CA TYR A 127 -10.12 6.09 9.14
C TYR A 127 -10.55 7.45 9.74
N THR A 128 -11.47 7.46 10.71
CA THR A 128 -11.87 8.67 11.44
C THR A 128 -11.14 8.74 12.77
N GLY A 129 -10.44 9.86 13.00
CA GLY A 129 -9.70 10.12 14.23
C GLY A 129 -10.61 10.37 15.44
N PRO A 130 -10.01 10.52 16.63
CA PRO A 130 -8.58 10.53 16.90
C PRO A 130 -7.91 9.18 16.63
N TYR A 131 -6.75 9.20 15.98
CA TYR A 131 -6.01 7.99 15.62
C TYR A 131 -5.26 7.42 16.81
N VAL A 132 -5.35 6.11 16.98
CA VAL A 132 -4.61 5.34 18.00
C VAL A 132 -4.06 4.10 17.33
N TYR A 133 -2.77 3.85 17.51
CA TYR A 133 -2.13 2.60 17.12
C TYR A 133 -2.05 1.69 18.35
N GLY A 134 -2.65 0.51 18.27
CA GLY A 134 -2.77 -0.43 19.39
C GLY A 134 -1.74 -1.57 19.36
N GLY A 135 -1.03 -1.76 18.25
CA GLY A 135 0.05 -2.74 18.15
C GLY A 135 1.26 -2.37 19.01
N SER A 136 1.87 -3.39 19.58
CA SER A 136 2.99 -3.32 20.51
C SER A 136 4.36 -3.53 19.84
N ILE A 137 4.43 -4.36 18.79
CA ILE A 137 5.71 -4.79 18.20
C ILE A 137 6.39 -3.67 17.41
N GLU A 138 5.61 -2.73 16.86
CA GLU A 138 6.15 -1.60 16.08
C GLU A 138 6.81 -0.53 16.97
N HIS A 139 6.64 -0.61 18.29
CA HIS A 139 7.33 0.28 19.22
C HIS A 139 8.83 -0.02 19.25
N THR A 140 9.64 1.03 19.26
CA THR A 140 11.09 0.93 19.01
C THR A 140 11.82 -0.04 19.93
N GLU A 141 11.42 -0.15 21.20
CA GLU A 141 12.04 -1.09 22.14
C GLU A 141 11.73 -2.55 21.77
N ALA A 142 10.45 -2.89 21.61
CA ALA A 142 10.01 -4.23 21.21
C ALA A 142 10.57 -4.64 19.84
N ALA A 143 10.53 -3.75 18.86
CA ALA A 143 11.06 -4.01 17.53
C ALA A 143 12.57 -4.31 17.53
N ARG A 144 13.33 -3.62 18.40
CA ARG A 144 14.78 -3.83 18.55
C ARG A 144 15.11 -5.13 19.26
N GLU A 145 14.33 -5.48 20.28
CA GLU A 145 14.45 -6.77 20.96
C GLU A 145 14.20 -7.91 19.97
N ASP A 146 13.16 -7.82 19.16
CA ASP A 146 12.83 -8.82 18.13
C ASP A 146 13.94 -9.02 17.10
N VAL A 147 14.55 -7.93 16.63
CA VAL A 147 15.72 -8.01 15.73
C VAL A 147 16.93 -8.61 16.44
N GLN A 148 17.17 -8.25 17.69
CA GLN A 148 18.30 -8.80 18.45
C GLN A 148 18.14 -10.32 18.64
N ASP A 149 16.93 -10.78 18.97
CA ASP A 149 16.60 -12.19 19.07
C ASP A 149 16.85 -12.94 17.76
N LEU A 150 16.49 -12.34 16.62
CA LEU A 150 16.81 -12.89 15.29
C LEU A 150 18.32 -12.99 15.07
N LEU A 151 19.08 -11.94 15.35
CA LEU A 151 20.53 -11.89 15.17
C LEU A 151 21.25 -12.90 16.07
N ASP A 152 20.81 -13.05 17.31
CA ASP A 152 21.39 -13.99 18.29
C ASP A 152 21.09 -15.44 17.89
N LYS A 153 19.85 -15.71 17.47
CA LYS A 153 19.42 -17.02 16.94
C LYS A 153 20.25 -17.44 15.73
N PHE A 154 20.63 -16.49 14.88
CA PHE A 154 21.38 -16.70 13.65
C PHE A 154 22.79 -16.10 13.69
N SER A 155 23.48 -16.28 14.83
CA SER A 155 24.86 -15.78 15.04
C SER A 155 25.89 -16.31 14.04
N THR A 156 25.66 -17.48 13.45
CA THR A 156 26.43 -17.98 12.29
C THR A 156 25.54 -18.87 11.44
N ILE A 157 25.42 -18.56 10.15
CA ILE A 157 24.60 -19.34 9.22
C ILE A 157 25.42 -19.85 8.04
N ASP A 158 24.92 -20.93 7.43
CA ASP A 158 25.39 -21.39 6.13
C ASP A 158 24.72 -20.52 5.05
N VAL A 159 25.50 -19.66 4.40
CA VAL A 159 25.01 -18.78 3.35
C VAL A 159 24.89 -19.57 2.06
N MET A 160 23.71 -19.56 1.48
CA MET A 160 23.37 -20.27 0.24
C MET A 160 23.70 -19.39 -0.98
N GLU A 161 24.03 -20.03 -2.10
CA GLU A 161 24.11 -19.33 -3.39
C GLU A 161 22.75 -18.75 -3.79
N SER A 162 22.73 -17.74 -4.67
CA SER A 162 21.46 -17.18 -5.14
C SER A 162 20.67 -18.16 -5.99
N PHE A 163 19.34 -18.02 -6.03
CA PHE A 163 18.49 -18.84 -6.89
C PHE A 163 18.90 -18.73 -8.37
N SER A 164 19.30 -17.53 -8.81
CA SER A 164 19.77 -17.28 -10.19
C SER A 164 21.00 -18.11 -10.52
N GLU A 165 22.01 -18.14 -9.65
CA GLU A 165 23.21 -18.95 -9.83
C GLU A 165 22.89 -20.45 -9.84
N TYR A 166 22.07 -20.90 -8.88
CA TYR A 166 21.59 -22.27 -8.84
C TYR A 166 20.87 -22.67 -10.14
N TRP A 167 19.98 -21.80 -10.62
CA TRP A 167 19.19 -22.02 -11.83
C TRP A 167 20.06 -22.13 -13.09
N GLU A 168 21.09 -21.29 -13.24
CA GLU A 168 22.00 -21.41 -14.37
C GLU A 168 22.79 -22.72 -14.34
N ARG A 169 23.23 -23.18 -13.16
CA ARG A 169 23.92 -24.47 -13.04
C ARG A 169 22.98 -25.65 -13.30
N SER A 170 21.72 -25.58 -12.86
CA SER A 170 20.75 -26.66 -13.02
C SER A 170 20.31 -26.89 -14.48
N LYS A 171 20.47 -25.87 -15.36
CA LYS A 171 20.28 -26.03 -16.81
C LYS A 171 21.31 -26.95 -17.45
N VAL A 172 22.52 -27.00 -16.90
CA VAL A 172 23.62 -27.84 -17.40
C VAL A 172 23.59 -29.22 -16.76
N ASP A 173 23.32 -29.29 -15.45
CA ASP A 173 23.27 -30.52 -14.67
C ASP A 173 21.97 -30.58 -13.87
N LYS A 174 21.07 -31.49 -14.23
CA LYS A 174 19.76 -31.60 -13.57
C LYS A 174 19.82 -32.17 -12.15
N ASP A 175 20.94 -32.80 -11.76
CA ASP A 175 21.15 -33.35 -10.42
C ASP A 175 21.86 -32.35 -9.49
N THR A 176 22.14 -31.13 -9.98
CA THR A 176 22.74 -30.07 -9.18
C THR A 176 21.85 -29.68 -8.00
N LYS A 177 22.48 -29.54 -6.84
CA LYS A 177 21.87 -29.03 -5.61
C LYS A 177 22.37 -27.62 -5.30
N MET A 178 21.61 -26.89 -4.49
CA MET A 178 22.09 -25.64 -3.92
C MET A 178 23.34 -25.88 -3.05
N ARG A 179 24.24 -24.91 -3.06
CA ARG A 179 25.55 -24.96 -2.42
C ARG A 179 25.64 -23.87 -1.36
N ILE A 180 26.38 -24.20 -0.31
CA ILE A 180 26.81 -23.25 0.70
C ILE A 180 28.05 -22.53 0.15
N ILE A 181 27.98 -21.20 0.07
CA ILE A 181 29.06 -20.36 -0.47
C ILE A 181 30.02 -19.88 0.62
N LYS A 182 29.51 -19.62 1.84
CA LYS A 182 30.31 -19.20 3.00
C LYS A 182 29.56 -19.48 4.30
N LYS A 183 30.27 -19.37 5.43
CA LYS A 183 29.65 -19.21 6.75
C LYS A 183 29.91 -17.81 7.26
N ALA A 184 28.89 -17.12 7.74
CA ALA A 184 29.00 -15.75 8.25
C ALA A 184 27.92 -15.47 9.28
N ALA A 185 28.12 -14.42 10.09
CA ALA A 185 27.08 -13.92 10.97
C ALA A 185 25.99 -13.21 10.17
N LEU A 186 24.73 -13.32 10.59
CA LEU A 186 23.59 -12.72 9.90
C LEU A 186 23.76 -11.21 9.66
N ILE A 187 24.30 -10.50 10.65
CA ILE A 187 24.52 -9.04 10.58
C ILE A 187 25.49 -8.61 9.47
N ASP A 188 26.41 -9.50 9.07
CA ASP A 188 27.45 -9.22 8.07
C ASP A 188 26.99 -9.53 6.63
N LEU A 189 25.75 -9.97 6.44
CA LEU A 189 25.21 -10.36 5.15
C LEU A 189 24.63 -9.17 4.38
N THR A 190 24.55 -9.34 3.06
CA THR A 190 23.61 -8.56 2.25
C THR A 190 22.18 -9.06 2.49
N LEU A 191 21.18 -8.22 2.20
CA LEU A 191 19.78 -8.65 2.24
C LEU A 191 19.49 -9.78 1.25
N GLU A 192 20.14 -9.77 0.08
CA GLU A 192 20.02 -10.84 -0.92
C GLU A 192 20.56 -12.17 -0.38
N GLU A 193 21.75 -12.16 0.25
CA GLU A 193 22.34 -13.33 0.89
C GLU A 193 21.44 -13.86 2.01
N MET A 194 20.86 -12.96 2.81
CA MET A 194 19.90 -13.33 3.85
C MET A 194 18.66 -14.00 3.26
N HIS A 195 17.98 -13.37 2.28
CA HIS A 195 16.76 -13.93 1.68
C HIS A 195 17.00 -15.25 0.93
N ALA A 196 18.20 -15.46 0.39
CA ALA A 196 18.55 -16.74 -0.25
C ALA A 196 18.79 -17.86 0.77
N SER A 197 19.13 -17.52 2.02
CA SER A 197 19.60 -18.48 3.03
C SER A 197 18.60 -18.70 4.16
N LEU A 198 17.73 -17.72 4.43
CA LEU A 198 16.79 -17.71 5.53
C LEU A 198 15.40 -17.32 5.03
N ASP A 199 14.42 -18.08 5.50
CA ASP A 199 13.02 -17.69 5.44
C ASP A 199 12.71 -16.88 6.71
N ILE A 200 12.55 -15.57 6.54
CA ILE A 200 12.09 -14.67 7.60
C ILE A 200 10.59 -14.48 7.41
N GLY A 201 9.83 -14.55 8.49
CA GLY A 201 8.38 -14.56 8.38
C GLY A 201 7.81 -13.26 7.77
N ASN A 202 8.30 -12.10 8.22
CA ASN A 202 7.87 -10.83 7.65
C ASN A 202 8.84 -10.29 6.58
N SER A 203 8.32 -9.50 5.63
CA SER A 203 9.13 -8.83 4.61
C SER A 203 10.00 -7.73 5.22
N THR A 204 11.26 -7.65 4.81
CA THR A 204 12.19 -6.60 5.25
C THR A 204 11.84 -5.19 4.75
N GLU A 205 10.93 -5.09 3.78
CA GLU A 205 10.57 -3.84 3.11
C GLU A 205 9.36 -3.14 3.75
N ASN A 206 8.66 -3.82 4.66
CA ASN A 206 7.42 -3.32 5.23
C ASN A 206 7.69 -2.12 6.14
N LEU A 207 6.97 -1.02 5.89
CA LEU A 207 7.02 0.19 6.71
C LEU A 207 6.13 0.07 7.93
N LEU A 208 6.54 0.71 9.02
CA LEU A 208 5.73 0.78 10.24
C LEU A 208 4.42 1.51 9.99
N GLU A 209 3.30 0.87 10.31
CA GLU A 209 1.98 1.43 10.05
C GLU A 209 1.58 2.54 11.02
N ARG A 210 2.23 2.61 12.18
CA ARG A 210 2.08 3.73 13.12
C ARG A 210 2.67 5.05 12.62
N LEU A 211 3.42 5.06 11.52
CA LEU A 211 4.06 6.27 11.00
C LEU A 211 3.03 7.20 10.36
N GLU A 212 3.11 8.48 10.72
CA GLU A 212 2.28 9.54 10.14
C GLU A 212 2.71 9.81 8.70
N VAL A 213 1.74 9.91 7.78
CA VAL A 213 2.00 10.15 6.35
C VAL A 213 2.81 11.43 6.14
N ASP A 214 2.52 12.51 6.90
CA ASP A 214 3.23 13.79 6.81
C ASP A 214 4.74 13.65 7.05
N LYS A 215 5.13 12.75 7.96
CA LYS A 215 6.55 12.53 8.29
C LYS A 215 7.26 11.79 7.19
N LEU A 216 6.58 10.87 6.51
CA LEU A 216 7.18 10.00 5.50
C LEU A 216 7.27 10.66 4.13
N LEU A 217 6.19 11.34 3.72
CA LEU A 217 5.94 11.69 2.33
C LEU A 217 6.13 13.21 2.11
N ALA A 218 7.24 13.55 1.46
CA ALA A 218 7.55 14.90 1.01
C ALA A 218 6.58 15.33 -0.11
N ALA A 219 6.22 16.61 -0.15
CA ALA A 219 5.42 17.12 -1.24
C ALA A 219 6.21 17.12 -2.56
N LYS A 220 5.51 17.09 -3.69
CA LYS A 220 6.15 17.11 -5.00
C LYS A 220 7.03 18.34 -5.18
N GLY A 221 8.33 18.11 -5.40
CA GLY A 221 9.33 19.16 -5.56
C GLY A 221 9.85 19.77 -4.24
N GLU A 222 9.55 19.15 -3.10
CA GLU A 222 10.30 19.35 -1.87
C GLU A 222 11.54 18.46 -1.86
N ASP A 223 12.68 19.01 -1.41
CA ASP A 223 13.93 18.28 -1.32
C ASP A 223 13.90 17.32 -0.11
N ILE A 224 14.34 16.08 -0.34
CA ILE A 224 14.60 15.13 0.74
C ILE A 224 16.02 15.39 1.25
N CYS A 225 16.11 15.91 2.46
CA CYS A 225 17.41 16.18 3.10
C CYS A 225 18.13 14.86 3.41
N ALA A 226 19.36 14.70 2.93
CA ALA A 226 20.15 13.49 3.19
C ALA A 226 20.64 13.38 4.65
N GLU A 227 20.65 14.48 5.41
CA GLU A 227 21.15 14.53 6.79
C GLU A 227 20.10 14.06 7.83
N THR A 228 18.82 14.05 7.45
CA THR A 228 17.71 13.66 8.33
C THR A 228 16.95 12.50 7.71
N LEU A 229 16.52 11.53 8.51
CA LEU A 229 15.78 10.36 8.01
C LEU A 229 14.44 10.73 7.36
N PHE A 230 13.78 11.78 7.86
CA PHE A 230 12.46 12.22 7.40
C PHE A 230 12.53 13.63 6.77
N PRO A 231 11.74 13.92 5.73
CA PRO A 231 10.89 12.99 4.98
C PRO A 231 11.69 11.98 4.17
N VAL A 232 11.12 10.80 3.92
CA VAL A 232 11.85 9.64 3.36
C VAL A 232 11.77 9.61 1.85
N THR A 233 10.61 9.95 1.29
CA THR A 233 10.29 9.73 -0.12
C THR A 233 9.28 10.76 -0.64
N ASN A 234 9.21 10.95 -1.95
CA ASN A 234 8.13 11.67 -2.64
C ASN A 234 7.03 10.73 -3.16
N GLU A 235 7.29 9.41 -3.15
CA GLU A 235 6.37 8.35 -3.57
C GLU A 235 6.39 7.20 -2.57
N LEU A 236 5.21 6.80 -2.13
CA LEU A 236 4.98 5.64 -1.26
C LEU A 236 4.17 4.61 -2.03
N ILE A 237 4.46 3.33 -1.83
CA ILE A 237 3.75 2.25 -2.50
C ILE A 237 2.90 1.49 -1.49
N TYR A 238 1.62 1.35 -1.80
CA TYR A 238 0.69 0.50 -1.07
C TYR A 238 0.35 -0.72 -1.93
N ASN A 239 0.56 -1.91 -1.36
CA ASN A 239 0.25 -3.18 -2.00
C ASN A 239 -0.79 -3.93 -1.20
N TYR A 240 -1.88 -4.32 -1.86
CA TYR A 240 -3.00 -5.04 -1.29
C TYR A 240 -3.29 -6.30 -2.09
N ASP A 241 -3.61 -7.38 -1.38
CA ASP A 241 -3.74 -8.74 -1.91
C ASP A 241 -2.47 -9.20 -2.62
N PHE A 242 -1.62 -9.94 -1.91
CA PHE A 242 -0.35 -10.43 -2.46
C PHE A 242 -0.54 -11.46 -3.60
N GLY A 243 -1.72 -12.04 -3.74
CA GLY A 243 -2.07 -12.91 -4.87
C GLY A 243 -2.38 -12.09 -6.12
N SER A 244 -3.27 -11.11 -6.01
CA SER A 244 -3.65 -10.23 -7.14
C SER A 244 -2.64 -9.14 -7.44
N ASN A 245 -1.87 -8.72 -6.44
CA ASN A 245 -0.88 -7.65 -6.48
C ASN A 245 -1.47 -6.30 -6.91
N TRP A 246 -2.48 -5.81 -6.20
CA TRP A 246 -2.97 -4.44 -6.40
C TRP A 246 -1.94 -3.44 -5.90
N ILE A 247 -1.52 -2.51 -6.76
CA ILE A 247 -0.52 -1.50 -6.45
C ILE A 247 -1.13 -0.11 -6.56
N VAL A 248 -1.14 0.61 -5.43
CA VAL A 248 -1.52 2.02 -5.36
C VAL A 248 -0.28 2.84 -5.07
N LYS A 249 0.11 3.70 -6.01
CA LYS A 249 1.14 4.72 -5.80
C LYS A 249 0.53 5.92 -5.09
N ILE A 250 1.21 6.38 -4.05
CA ILE A 250 0.78 7.48 -3.19
C ILE A 250 1.80 8.61 -3.30
N THR A 251 1.37 9.78 -3.76
CA THR A 251 2.21 10.97 -3.83
C THR A 251 1.51 12.15 -3.17
N ARG A 252 2.28 13.15 -2.74
CA ARG A 252 1.74 14.36 -2.10
C ARG A 252 1.81 15.56 -3.03
N HIS A 253 0.69 16.23 -3.24
CA HIS A 253 0.66 17.50 -3.96
C HIS A 253 1.27 18.60 -3.10
N LYS A 254 2.04 19.48 -3.73
CA LYS A 254 2.57 20.69 -3.08
C LYS A 254 1.49 21.73 -2.81
N ASP A 255 0.55 21.84 -3.75
CA ASP A 255 -0.56 22.78 -3.74
C ASP A 255 -1.70 22.27 -4.64
N TYR A 256 -2.80 23.01 -4.69
CA TYR A 256 -3.98 22.67 -5.49
C TYR A 256 -3.94 23.26 -6.91
N ASN A 257 -2.87 23.94 -7.33
CA ASN A 257 -2.83 24.74 -8.56
C ASN A 257 -3.10 23.91 -9.81
N ASN A 258 -2.58 22.68 -9.86
CA ASN A 258 -2.79 21.79 -11.01
C ASN A 258 -4.26 21.36 -11.13
N MET A 259 -4.91 21.04 -10.00
CA MET A 259 -6.31 20.62 -9.98
C MET A 259 -7.25 21.77 -10.35
N LEU A 260 -6.99 22.97 -9.81
CA LEU A 260 -7.72 24.19 -10.13
C LEU A 260 -7.62 24.52 -11.63
N LYS A 261 -6.41 24.45 -12.21
CA LYS A 261 -6.20 24.71 -13.64
C LYS A 261 -6.93 23.70 -14.55
N LYS A 262 -7.06 22.46 -14.10
CA LYS A 262 -7.77 21.39 -14.82
C LYS A 262 -9.28 21.38 -14.56
N ASN A 263 -9.79 22.28 -13.72
CA ASN A 263 -11.18 22.32 -13.25
C ASN A 263 -11.64 20.97 -12.65
N LEU A 264 -10.75 20.27 -11.94
CA LEU A 264 -11.09 19.03 -11.23
C LEU A 264 -11.80 19.29 -9.90
N VAL A 265 -11.52 20.45 -9.31
CA VAL A 265 -12.09 20.94 -8.05
C VAL A 265 -12.06 22.47 -8.07
N ASP A 266 -12.99 23.12 -7.37
CA ASP A 266 -12.97 24.56 -7.15
C ASP A 266 -12.44 24.97 -5.76
N LYS A 267 -12.16 26.26 -5.59
CA LYS A 267 -11.59 26.78 -4.35
C LYS A 267 -12.51 26.60 -3.14
N MET A 268 -13.83 26.77 -3.33
CA MET A 268 -14.82 26.63 -2.27
C MET A 268 -14.97 25.15 -1.85
N GLU A 269 -14.87 24.22 -2.80
CA GLU A 269 -14.84 22.78 -2.53
C GLU A 269 -13.61 22.38 -1.71
N ILE A 270 -12.42 22.93 -2.04
CA ILE A 270 -11.21 22.72 -1.24
C ILE A 270 -11.39 23.24 0.18
N GLU A 271 -11.80 24.50 0.35
CA GLU A 271 -11.97 25.12 1.68
C GLU A 271 -12.95 24.33 2.55
N LYS A 272 -14.08 23.88 1.98
CA LYS A 272 -15.05 23.01 2.66
C LYS A 272 -14.47 21.64 3.02
N ALA A 273 -13.69 21.04 2.12
CA ALA A 273 -13.06 19.75 2.37
C ALA A 273 -12.03 19.85 3.49
N GLU A 274 -11.20 20.90 3.51
CA GLU A 274 -10.25 21.16 4.60
C GLU A 274 -10.96 21.37 5.94
N GLU A 275 -12.03 22.18 5.97
CA GLU A 275 -12.85 22.37 7.18
C GLU A 275 -13.44 21.03 7.67
N LEU A 276 -13.94 20.19 6.77
CA LEU A 276 -14.46 18.87 7.12
C LEU A 276 -13.36 17.95 7.66
N VAL A 277 -12.16 17.98 7.07
CA VAL A 277 -11.02 17.18 7.52
C VAL A 277 -10.64 17.55 8.95
N ILE A 278 -10.53 18.84 9.25
CA ILE A 278 -10.18 19.33 10.59
C ILE A 278 -11.33 19.10 11.59
N SER A 279 -12.56 19.46 11.24
CA SER A 279 -13.70 19.40 12.16
C SER A 279 -14.20 17.98 12.45
N LYS A 280 -14.05 17.05 11.50
CA LYS A 280 -14.46 15.64 11.64
C LYS A 280 -13.28 14.70 11.85
N HIS A 281 -12.05 15.21 11.81
CA HIS A 281 -10.80 14.44 11.94
C HIS A 281 -10.77 13.22 11.01
N ARG A 282 -11.17 13.37 9.75
CA ARG A 282 -11.28 12.25 8.79
C ARG A 282 -10.95 12.72 7.38
N PRO A 283 -10.48 11.83 6.50
CA PRO A 283 -10.12 12.19 5.14
C PRO A 283 -11.35 12.53 4.29
N VAL A 284 -11.15 13.34 3.25
CA VAL A 284 -12.19 13.72 2.29
C VAL A 284 -11.67 13.52 0.87
N CYS A 285 -12.45 12.86 0.02
CA CYS A 285 -12.16 12.73 -1.40
C CYS A 285 -12.61 14.01 -2.13
N ILE A 286 -11.71 14.59 -2.92
CA ILE A 286 -11.94 15.84 -3.67
C ILE A 286 -11.89 15.65 -5.18
N ASN A 287 -11.35 14.53 -5.67
CA ASN A 287 -11.39 14.18 -7.08
C ASN A 287 -11.34 12.65 -7.27
N LYS A 288 -11.99 12.17 -8.33
CA LYS A 288 -12.10 10.75 -8.68
C LYS A 288 -12.01 10.57 -10.19
N ASP A 289 -11.11 9.70 -10.64
CA ASP A 289 -11.05 9.19 -12.01
C ASP A 289 -11.16 7.66 -12.00
N GLY A 290 -12.10 7.10 -12.76
CA GLY A 290 -12.40 5.67 -12.76
C GLY A 290 -13.30 5.16 -11.62
N LEU A 291 -13.97 4.04 -11.85
CA LEU A 291 -14.88 3.37 -10.92
C LEU A 291 -14.14 2.79 -9.70
N SER A 292 -14.91 2.36 -8.70
CA SER A 292 -14.40 1.47 -7.66
C SER A 292 -14.26 0.07 -8.24
N VAL A 293 -13.17 -0.60 -7.87
CA VAL A 293 -12.88 -1.99 -8.22
C VAL A 293 -13.57 -2.94 -7.24
N ILE A 294 -13.25 -4.23 -7.34
CA ILE A 294 -13.71 -5.30 -6.46
C ILE A 294 -12.56 -6.23 -6.14
N ASP A 295 -12.64 -6.89 -4.99
CA ASP A 295 -11.76 -8.00 -4.63
C ASP A 295 -11.98 -9.20 -5.59
N ASP A 296 -11.01 -10.12 -5.61
CA ASP A 296 -11.10 -11.42 -6.29
C ASP A 296 -11.36 -11.40 -7.81
N VAL A 297 -11.05 -10.30 -8.51
CA VAL A 297 -11.03 -10.25 -9.99
C VAL A 297 -9.63 -10.34 -10.59
N GLY A 298 -8.62 -10.69 -9.79
CA GLY A 298 -7.22 -10.52 -10.16
C GLY A 298 -6.79 -9.07 -9.94
N ASN A 299 -5.99 -8.50 -10.84
CA ASN A 299 -5.52 -7.11 -10.77
C ASN A 299 -6.36 -6.13 -11.61
N LEU A 300 -5.83 -4.94 -11.91
CA LEU A 300 -6.51 -3.94 -12.73
C LEU A 300 -6.84 -4.42 -14.16
N SER A 301 -5.99 -5.26 -14.76
CA SER A 301 -6.29 -5.95 -16.02
C SER A 301 -7.44 -6.95 -15.84
N GLY A 302 -7.42 -7.70 -14.75
CA GLY A 302 -8.53 -8.59 -14.36
C GLY A 302 -9.87 -7.86 -14.19
N PHE A 303 -9.87 -6.69 -13.55
CA PHE A 303 -11.06 -5.84 -13.46
C PHE A 303 -11.51 -5.31 -14.83
N ALA A 304 -10.58 -4.93 -15.70
CA ALA A 304 -10.92 -4.52 -17.06
C ALA A 304 -11.58 -5.66 -17.86
N ASN A 305 -11.08 -6.88 -17.73
CA ASN A 305 -11.67 -8.08 -18.32
C ASN A 305 -13.06 -8.38 -17.73
N PHE A 306 -13.23 -8.21 -16.42
CA PHE A 306 -14.54 -8.30 -15.76
C PHE A 306 -15.54 -7.30 -16.35
N LEU A 307 -15.13 -6.04 -16.57
CA LEU A 307 -15.99 -5.04 -17.23
C LEU A 307 -16.37 -5.49 -18.64
N GLY A 308 -15.40 -5.99 -19.42
CA GLY A 308 -15.65 -6.54 -20.76
C GLY A 308 -16.67 -7.67 -20.73
N LEU A 309 -16.53 -8.63 -19.80
CA LEU A 309 -17.47 -9.74 -19.63
C LEU A 309 -18.88 -9.24 -19.30
N VAL A 310 -19.00 -8.30 -18.37
CA VAL A 310 -20.30 -7.82 -17.88
C VAL A 310 -21.04 -6.94 -18.90
N TYR A 311 -20.33 -6.20 -19.75
CA TYR A 311 -20.95 -5.24 -20.68
C TYR A 311 -20.93 -5.67 -22.14
N GLU A 312 -19.94 -6.45 -22.57
CA GLU A 312 -19.77 -6.88 -23.97
C GLU A 312 -19.90 -8.41 -24.15
N GLY A 313 -20.18 -9.18 -23.09
CA GLY A 313 -20.38 -10.63 -23.19
C GLY A 313 -21.61 -11.02 -24.02
N ASP A 314 -21.54 -12.19 -24.68
CA ASP A 314 -22.64 -12.72 -25.50
C ASP A 314 -23.65 -13.55 -24.68
N ASP A 315 -23.19 -14.17 -23.59
CA ASP A 315 -24.02 -14.99 -22.70
C ASP A 315 -24.69 -14.14 -21.61
N LYS A 316 -26.00 -13.92 -21.76
CA LYS A 316 -26.78 -13.10 -20.82
C LYS A 316 -26.86 -13.69 -19.41
N GLU A 317 -26.81 -15.01 -19.28
CA GLU A 317 -26.86 -15.69 -17.98
C GLU A 317 -25.55 -15.44 -17.24
N GLU A 318 -24.41 -15.71 -17.89
CA GLU A 318 -23.08 -15.43 -17.32
C GLU A 318 -22.91 -13.96 -16.94
N MET A 319 -23.31 -13.03 -17.82
CA MET A 319 -23.26 -11.59 -17.51
C MET A 319 -24.11 -11.22 -16.28
N SER A 320 -25.28 -11.84 -16.13
CA SER A 320 -26.18 -11.58 -15.01
C SER A 320 -25.59 -12.09 -13.70
N ASP A 321 -25.05 -13.31 -13.72
CA ASP A 321 -24.45 -13.96 -12.56
C ASP A 321 -23.20 -13.22 -12.10
N ARG A 322 -22.34 -12.79 -13.03
CA ARG A 322 -21.16 -11.98 -12.72
C ARG A 322 -21.52 -10.63 -12.11
N ARG A 323 -22.58 -9.97 -12.57
CA ARG A 323 -23.10 -8.75 -11.93
C ARG A 323 -23.67 -9.01 -10.54
N ALA A 324 -24.40 -10.11 -10.36
CA ALA A 324 -24.97 -10.48 -9.07
C ALA A 324 -23.86 -10.77 -8.05
N TRP A 325 -22.83 -11.53 -8.45
CA TRP A 325 -21.64 -11.79 -7.65
C TRP A 325 -20.92 -10.50 -7.26
N ALA A 326 -20.61 -9.62 -8.22
CA ALA A 326 -19.92 -8.36 -7.92
C ALA A 326 -20.74 -7.47 -6.96
N ARG A 327 -22.07 -7.41 -7.13
CA ARG A 327 -22.95 -6.68 -6.19
C ARG A 327 -22.93 -7.27 -4.79
N SER A 328 -22.80 -8.60 -4.67
CA SER A 328 -22.70 -9.26 -3.36
C SER A 328 -21.42 -8.89 -2.62
N LEU A 329 -20.35 -8.56 -3.37
CA LEU A 329 -19.08 -8.01 -2.86
C LEU A 329 -19.11 -6.49 -2.69
N GLY A 330 -20.27 -5.85 -2.80
CA GLY A 330 -20.42 -4.41 -2.61
C GLY A 330 -20.14 -3.54 -3.84
N TRP A 331 -19.91 -4.14 -5.02
CA TRP A 331 -19.74 -3.36 -6.25
C TRP A 331 -20.99 -2.57 -6.59
N ASN A 332 -20.82 -1.27 -6.78
CA ASN A 332 -21.89 -0.37 -7.12
C ASN A 332 -21.41 0.72 -8.06
N THR A 333 -22.16 0.94 -9.14
CA THR A 333 -21.91 2.02 -10.12
C THR A 333 -22.69 3.30 -9.79
N ARG A 334 -23.40 3.33 -8.65
CA ARG A 334 -24.12 4.52 -8.18
C ARG A 334 -23.14 5.68 -7.99
N LYS A 335 -23.46 6.81 -8.63
CA LYS A 335 -22.73 8.06 -8.44
C LYS A 335 -22.94 8.58 -7.02
N LEU A 336 -21.87 8.60 -6.24
CA LEU A 336 -21.80 9.25 -4.94
C LEU A 336 -21.16 10.63 -5.10
N SER A 337 -21.60 11.60 -4.30
CA SER A 337 -20.84 12.83 -4.14
C SER A 337 -19.46 12.52 -3.56
N LEU A 338 -18.42 13.23 -4.02
CA LEU A 338 -17.02 12.99 -3.62
C LEU A 338 -16.85 13.05 -2.09
N SER A 339 -17.47 14.03 -1.45
CA SER A 339 -17.47 14.21 0.01
C SER A 339 -18.21 13.12 0.81
N SER A 340 -18.88 12.19 0.13
CA SER A 340 -19.61 11.06 0.73
C SER A 340 -18.94 9.71 0.49
N ILE A 341 -17.82 9.68 -0.26
CA ILE A 341 -17.03 8.46 -0.44
C ILE A 341 -16.38 8.06 0.90
N LEU A 342 -15.88 9.03 1.65
CA LEU A 342 -15.23 8.90 2.97
C LEU A 342 -16.06 9.51 4.11
#